data_AF-A0A343W6I5-F1
#
_entry.id   AF-A0A343W6I5-F1
#
_cell.length_a   1.000
_cell.length_b   1.000
_cell.length_c   1.000
_cell.angle_alpha   90.00
_cell.angle_beta   90.00
_cell.angle_gamma   90.00
#
_symmetry.space_group_name_H-M   'P 1'
#
loop_
_entity.id
_entity.type
_entity.pdbx_description
1 polymer ?
#
loop_
_entity_poly.entity_id
_entity_poly.type
_entity_poly.pdbx_seq_one_letter_code
_entity_poly.pdbx_strand_id
1 'polypeptide(L)'
;MFFWALLSLMFAISFTLILASSPLTLGLWILFFALVISFNIGFMMSSWFAFIIFLIYVGGMLVMFAYFSALSPNQPLHMLKMLFMLLTTIGLIMFMSLPFNSLSFSFSNPTVSLSIMSLYITSNIPILLFMALVLFFILVAVVKIASINSGALRHFSFS
;
A
#
# COMPACT_ATOMS: atom_id res chain seq x y z
N MET A 1 11.18 19.04 11.16
CA MET A 1 10.33 19.70 10.14
C MET A 1 10.04 18.77 8.97
N PHE A 2 11.05 18.21 8.30
CA PHE A 2 10.85 17.27 7.18
C PHE A 2 9.98 16.05 7.53
N PHE A 3 10.26 15.39 8.66
CA PHE A 3 9.45 14.25 9.13
C PHE A 3 7.97 14.62 9.38
N TRP A 4 7.69 15.79 9.96
CA TRP A 4 6.33 16.27 10.15
C TRP A 4 5.60 16.57 8.84
N ALA A 5 6.33 17.10 7.84
CA ALA A 5 5.79 17.30 6.50
C ALA A 5 5.48 15.96 5.81
N LEU A 6 6.29 14.92 6.02
CA LEU A 6 6.01 13.59 5.52
C LEU A 6 4.82 12.94 6.23
N LEU A 7 4.64 13.17 7.53
CA LEU A 7 3.45 12.73 8.27
C LEU A 7 2.18 13.42 7.77
N SER A 8 2.20 14.74 7.56
CA SER A 8 1.03 15.45 7.03
C SER A 8 0.69 14.99 5.61
N LEU A 9 1.69 14.72 4.78
CA LEU A 9 1.53 14.13 3.45
C LEU A 9 0.87 12.75 3.52
N MET A 10 1.32 11.89 4.45
CA MET A 10 0.71 10.57 4.69
C MET A 10 -0.78 10.66 5.01
N PHE A 11 -1.13 11.52 5.97
CA PHE A 11 -2.53 11.69 6.34
C PHE A 11 -3.36 12.25 5.18
N ALA A 12 -2.86 13.26 4.47
CA ALA A 12 -3.57 13.83 3.33
C ALA A 12 -3.88 12.79 2.24
N ILE A 13 -2.90 11.96 1.87
CA ILE A 13 -3.09 10.91 0.86
C ILE A 13 -4.08 9.84 1.34
N SER A 14 -4.04 9.48 2.63
CA SER A 14 -4.97 8.48 3.18
C SER A 14 -6.44 8.91 3.08
N PHE A 15 -6.73 10.20 3.25
CA PHE A 15 -8.07 10.74 3.09
C PHE A 15 -8.50 10.80 1.63
N THR A 16 -7.60 11.15 0.71
CA THR A 16 -7.95 11.26 -0.72
C THR A 16 -8.10 9.93 -1.43
N LEU A 17 -7.55 8.84 -0.88
CA LEU A 17 -7.79 7.48 -1.38
C LEU A 17 -9.29 7.12 -1.40
N ILE A 18 -10.08 7.63 -0.45
CA ILE A 18 -11.53 7.37 -0.37
C ILE A 18 -12.28 7.99 -1.57
N LEU A 19 -11.75 9.07 -2.15
CA LEU A 19 -12.38 9.76 -3.29
C LEU A 19 -12.02 9.15 -4.65
N ALA A 20 -11.15 8.13 -4.69
CA ALA A 20 -10.74 7.50 -5.94
C ALA A 20 -11.91 6.74 -6.57
N SER A 21 -12.21 7.06 -7.83
CA SER A 21 -13.41 6.56 -8.52
C SER A 21 -13.15 5.41 -9.49
N SER A 22 -11.93 5.30 -10.03
CA SER A 22 -11.54 4.22 -10.93
C SER A 22 -10.46 3.34 -10.29
N PRO A 23 -10.45 2.02 -10.54
CA PRO A 23 -9.45 1.12 -10.00
C PRO A 23 -8.02 1.52 -10.42
N LEU A 24 -7.87 2.07 -11.63
CA LEU A 24 -6.58 2.59 -12.11
C LEU A 24 -6.12 3.80 -11.29
N THR A 25 -7.00 4.79 -11.06
CA THR A 25 -6.65 5.93 -10.20
C THR A 25 -6.32 5.51 -8.78
N LEU A 26 -7.07 4.55 -8.23
CA LEU A 26 -6.81 4.01 -6.90
C LEU A 26 -5.41 3.37 -6.84
N GLY A 27 -5.04 2.58 -7.85
CA GLY A 27 -3.72 1.97 -7.94
C GLY A 27 -2.57 2.99 -7.94
N LEU A 28 -2.70 4.06 -8.71
CA LEU A 28 -1.72 5.15 -8.74
C LEU A 28 -1.57 5.85 -7.38
N TRP A 29 -2.69 6.14 -6.71
CA TRP A 29 -2.67 6.76 -5.37
C TRP A 29 -2.04 5.84 -4.32
N ILE A 30 -2.28 4.52 -4.38
CA ILE A 30 -1.67 3.55 -3.46
C ILE A 30 -0.15 3.47 -3.69
N LEU A 31 0.32 3.52 -4.94
CA LEU A 31 1.76 3.55 -5.22
C LEU A 31 2.43 4.79 -4.62
N PHE A 32 1.81 5.97 -4.77
CA PHE A 32 2.29 7.20 -4.13
C PHE A 32 2.27 7.09 -2.60
N PHE A 33 1.18 6.56 -2.02
CA PHE A 33 1.06 6.33 -0.58
C PHE A 33 2.16 5.41 -0.06
N ALA A 34 2.43 4.29 -0.72
CA ALA A 34 3.50 3.35 -0.35
C ALA A 34 4.89 4.01 -0.39
N LEU A 35 5.12 4.89 -1.36
CA LEU A 35 6.36 5.65 -1.49
C LEU A 35 6.56 6.59 -0.29
N VAL A 36 5.53 7.33 0.12
CA VAL A 36 5.58 8.20 1.31
C VAL A 36 5.72 7.39 2.61
N ILE A 37 5.07 6.22 2.72
CA ILE A 37 5.24 5.32 3.88
C ILE A 37 6.69 4.87 4.00
N SER A 38 7.26 4.37 2.90
CA SER A 38 8.63 3.85 2.91
C SER A 38 9.64 4.92 3.34
N PHE A 39 9.48 6.16 2.88
CA PHE A 39 10.30 7.27 3.36
C PHE A 39 10.13 7.53 4.86
N ASN A 40 8.90 7.61 5.37
CA ASN A 40 8.67 7.80 6.81
C ASN A 40 9.30 6.69 7.67
N ILE A 41 9.20 5.44 7.23
CA ILE A 41 9.82 4.30 7.91
C ILE A 41 11.34 4.37 7.84
N GLY A 42 11.89 4.84 6.72
CA GLY A 42 13.33 5.07 6.58
C GLY A 42 13.89 6.12 7.53
N PHE A 43 13.08 7.11 7.95
CA PHE A 43 13.48 8.06 8.99
C PHE A 43 13.45 7.48 10.40
N MET A 44 12.51 6.56 10.68
CA MET A 44 12.27 6.03 12.03
C MET A 44 13.08 4.76 12.33
N MET A 45 13.32 3.93 11.32
CA MET A 45 13.92 2.61 11.44
C MET A 45 15.14 2.51 10.49
N SER A 46 15.46 1.30 10.01
CA SER A 46 16.50 1.10 9.02
C SER A 46 16.00 1.31 7.59
N SER A 47 16.87 1.84 6.73
CA SER A 47 16.63 1.96 5.29
C SER A 47 16.36 0.62 4.60
N TRP A 48 16.93 -0.47 5.12
CA TRP A 48 16.67 -1.83 4.64
C TRP A 48 15.21 -2.24 4.80
N PHE A 49 14.60 -1.94 5.94
CA PHE A 49 13.20 -2.25 6.18
C PHE A 49 12.27 -1.40 5.32
N ALA A 50 12.59 -0.11 5.15
CA ALA A 50 11.87 0.79 4.24
C ALA A 50 11.86 0.25 2.80
N PHE A 51 12.99 -0.28 2.33
CA PHE A 51 13.10 -0.87 1.00
C PHE A 51 12.26 -2.14 0.82
N ILE A 52 12.27 -3.04 1.81
CA ILE A 52 11.44 -4.27 1.77
C ILE A 52 9.96 -3.91 1.67
N ILE A 53 9.49 -2.95 2.46
CA ILE A 53 8.09 -2.49 2.41
C ILE A 53 7.76 -1.91 1.05
N PHE A 54 8.63 -1.05 0.50
CA PHE A 54 8.43 -0.47 -0.82
C PHE A 54 8.28 -1.56 -1.90
N LEU A 55 9.15 -2.57 -1.91
CA LEU A 55 9.09 -3.66 -2.89
C LEU A 55 7.82 -4.50 -2.79
N ILE A 56 7.37 -4.84 -1.57
CA ILE A 56 6.15 -5.65 -1.39
C ILE A 56 4.93 -4.92 -1.94
N TYR A 57 4.81 -3.61 -1.66
CA TYR A 57 3.69 -2.81 -2.15
C TYR A 57 3.76 -2.59 -3.66
N VAL A 58 4.91 -2.22 -4.23
CA VAL A 58 5.04 -2.03 -5.67
C VAL A 58 4.79 -3.34 -6.41
N GLY A 59 5.36 -4.46 -5.96
CA GLY A 59 5.17 -5.77 -6.56
C GLY A 59 3.71 -6.22 -6.57
N GLY A 60 3.01 -6.11 -5.43
CA GLY A 60 1.60 -6.48 -5.33
C GLY A 60 0.69 -5.62 -6.20
N MET A 61 0.94 -4.31 -6.26
CA MET A 61 0.12 -3.38 -7.02
C MET A 61 0.31 -3.54 -8.54
N LEU A 62 1.49 -3.94 -9.02
CA LEU A 62 1.73 -4.23 -10.43
C LEU A 62 0.92 -5.43 -10.92
N VAL A 63 0.80 -6.48 -10.11
CA VAL A 63 -0.03 -7.66 -10.46
C VAL A 63 -1.50 -7.29 -10.54
N MET A 64 -2.02 -6.52 -9.57
CA MET A 64 -3.40 -6.02 -9.60
C MET A 64 -3.66 -5.12 -10.80
N PHE A 65 -2.71 -4.25 -11.17
CA PHE A 65 -2.82 -3.40 -12.35
C PHE A 65 -2.91 -4.22 -13.65
N ALA A 66 -2.07 -5.26 -13.81
CA ALA A 66 -2.11 -6.15 -14.96
C ALA A 66 -3.45 -6.93 -15.06
N TYR A 67 -4.02 -7.32 -13.93
CA TYR A 67 -5.33 -7.97 -13.89
C TYR A 67 -6.45 -7.04 -14.35
N PHE A 68 -6.48 -5.79 -13.85
CA PHE A 68 -7.54 -4.83 -14.22
C PHE A 68 -7.43 -4.36 -15.68
N SER A 69 -6.21 -4.16 -16.20
CA SER A 69 -6.03 -3.76 -17.60
C SER A 69 -6.48 -4.84 -18.59
N ALA A 70 -6.45 -6.11 -18.18
CA ALA A 70 -6.94 -7.22 -18.98
C ALA A 70 -8.48 -7.36 -18.97
N LEU A 71 -9.16 -6.90 -17.92
CA LEU A 71 -10.60 -7.15 -17.72
C LEU A 71 -11.51 -6.01 -18.16
N SER A 72 -11.07 -4.76 -18.02
CA SER A 72 -11.89 -3.60 -18.38
C SER A 72 -11.33 -2.87 -19.60
N PRO A 73 -12.16 -2.50 -20.59
CA PRO A 73 -11.73 -1.54 -21.60
C PRO A 73 -11.31 -0.24 -20.91
N ASN A 74 -10.30 0.43 -21.46
CA ASN A 74 -9.64 1.59 -20.86
C ASN A 74 -10.68 2.67 -20.47
N GLN A 75 -11.08 2.72 -19.19
CA GLN A 75 -12.08 3.68 -18.73
C GLN A 75 -11.52 5.09 -18.87
N PRO A 76 -12.28 6.05 -19.44
CA PRO A 76 -11.80 7.41 -19.58
C PRO A 76 -11.54 8.01 -18.19
N LEU A 77 -10.31 8.45 -17.97
CA LEU A 77 -9.90 9.13 -16.74
C LEU A 77 -10.67 10.45 -16.62
N HIS A 78 -11.49 10.57 -15.57
CA HIS A 78 -12.18 11.81 -15.25
C HIS A 78 -11.19 12.84 -14.67
N MET A 79 -10.57 13.62 -15.56
CA MET A 79 -9.55 14.62 -15.19
C MET A 79 -10.04 15.64 -14.15
N LEU A 80 -11.32 16.03 -14.20
CA LEU A 80 -11.92 16.94 -13.20
C LEU A 80 -11.95 16.32 -11.80
N LYS A 81 -12.25 15.03 -11.68
CA LYS A 81 -12.22 14.32 -10.39
C LYS A 81 -10.79 14.20 -9.88
N MET A 82 -9.83 13.97 -10.76
CA MET A 82 -8.40 13.93 -10.38
C MET A 82 -7.90 15.30 -9.89
N LEU A 83 -8.29 16.38 -10.56
CA LEU A 83 -7.98 17.75 -10.13
C LEU A 83 -8.62 18.06 -8.77
N PHE A 84 -9.88 17.65 -8.55
CA PHE A 84 -10.53 17.82 -7.25
C PHE A 84 -9.82 17.02 -6.13
N MET A 85 -9.40 15.78 -6.41
CA MET A 85 -8.59 15.00 -5.47
C MET A 85 -7.24 15.68 -5.17
N LEU A 86 -6.59 16.25 -6.17
CA LEU A 86 -5.32 16.95 -5.96
C LEU A 86 -5.51 18.23 -5.14
N LEU A 87 -6.55 19.03 -5.43
CA LEU A 87 -6.87 20.23 -4.66
C LEU A 87 -7.22 19.90 -3.20
N THR A 88 -7.98 18.82 -2.97
CA THR A 88 -8.28 18.36 -1.60
C THR A 88 -7.03 17.88 -0.88
N THR A 89 -6.09 17.16 -1.52
CA THR A 89 -4.80 16.82 -0.89
C THR A 89 -4.04 18.07 -0.46
N ILE A 90 -3.92 19.07 -1.33
CA ILE A 90 -3.17 20.30 -1.05
C ILE A 90 -3.84 21.06 0.11
N GLY A 91 -5.17 21.18 0.11
CA GLY A 91 -5.91 21.81 1.20
C GLY A 91 -5.65 21.14 2.54
N LEU A 92 -5.66 19.81 2.58
CA LEU A 92 -5.38 19.04 3.81
C LEU A 92 -3.92 19.21 4.28
N ILE A 93 -2.95 19.23 3.35
CA ILE A 93 -1.54 19.44 3.69
C ILE A 93 -1.35 20.82 4.33
N MET A 94 -2.00 21.86 3.77
CA MET A 94 -1.92 23.23 4.30
C MET A 94 -2.59 23.37 5.66
N PHE A 95 -3.69 22.65 5.90
CA PHE A 95 -4.33 22.62 7.20
C PHE A 95 -3.45 21.97 8.26
N MET A 96 -2.79 20.87 7.91
CA MET A 96 -1.94 20.10 8.83
C MET A 96 -0.53 20.68 9.01
N SER A 97 -0.07 21.56 8.11
CA SER A 97 1.22 22.24 8.21
C SER A 97 1.18 23.48 9.10
N LEU A 98 0.00 23.87 9.61
CA LEU A 98 -0.12 24.91 10.62
C LEU A 98 0.74 24.52 11.83
N PRO A 99 1.62 25.42 12.31
CA PRO A 99 2.60 25.08 13.33
C PRO A 99 1.86 24.75 14.63
N PHE A 100 1.73 23.46 14.94
CA PHE A 100 1.50 22.98 16.29
C PHE A 100 2.77 23.28 17.10
N ASN A 101 2.95 24.55 17.46
CA ASN A 101 4.13 25.12 18.10
C ASN A 101 4.35 24.60 19.54
N SER A 102 3.49 23.71 20.03
CA SER A 102 3.46 23.25 21.43
C SER A 102 3.87 21.79 21.63
N LEU A 103 3.97 20.98 20.59
CA LEU A 103 4.30 19.55 20.70
C LEU A 103 5.75 19.30 20.30
N SER A 104 6.67 19.71 21.18
CA SER A 104 8.05 19.25 21.15
C SER A 104 8.10 17.78 21.57
N PHE A 105 7.66 16.89 20.67
CA PHE A 105 7.96 15.48 20.81
C PHE A 105 9.46 15.31 20.64
N SER A 106 10.16 15.25 21.77
CA SER A 106 11.50 14.69 21.83
C SER A 106 11.37 13.21 21.45
N PHE A 107 11.62 12.91 20.18
CA PHE A 107 11.96 11.55 19.79
C PHE A 107 13.28 11.22 20.49
N SER A 108 13.20 10.70 21.71
CA SER A 108 14.28 9.90 22.27
C SER A 108 14.39 8.72 21.32
N ASN A 109 15.31 8.78 20.35
CA ASN A 109 15.59 7.68 19.43
C ASN A 109 15.80 6.43 20.29
N PRO A 110 14.81 5.53 20.43
CA PRO A 110 15.14 4.26 20.98
C PRO A 110 15.99 3.66 19.87
N THR A 111 17.26 3.43 20.14
CA THR A 111 18.14 2.66 19.25
C THR A 111 17.67 1.21 19.27
N VAL A 112 16.42 0.99 18.82
CA VAL A 112 15.88 -0.32 18.48
C VAL A 112 16.64 -0.71 17.23
N SER A 113 17.79 -1.31 17.45
CA SER A 113 18.47 -2.10 16.43
C SER A 113 17.59 -3.33 16.19
N LEU A 114 16.52 -3.11 15.40
CA LEU A 114 15.63 -4.14 14.89
C LEU A 114 16.45 -4.95 13.88
N SER A 115 17.30 -5.81 14.41
CA SER A 115 18.11 -6.72 13.62
C SER A 115 17.21 -7.84 13.12
N ILE A 116 17.29 -8.13 11.82
CA ILE A 116 16.62 -9.28 11.19
C ILE A 116 17.00 -10.59 11.91
N MET A 117 18.20 -10.62 12.50
CA MET A 117 18.70 -11.73 13.31
C MET A 117 17.82 -12.04 14.53
N SER A 118 17.07 -11.05 15.06
CA SER A 118 16.13 -11.28 16.15
C SER A 118 14.97 -12.22 15.78
N LEU A 119 14.63 -12.36 14.50
CA LEU A 119 13.60 -13.29 14.04
C LEU A 119 14.03 -14.76 14.14
N TYR A 120 15.33 -15.03 14.06
CA TYR A 120 15.91 -16.38 14.11
C TYR A 120 16.31 -16.83 15.53
N ILE A 121 15.96 -16.04 16.55
CA ILE A 121 16.16 -16.44 17.95
C ILE A 121 15.23 -17.63 18.27
N THR A 122 15.71 -18.56 19.08
CA THR A 122 14.98 -19.78 19.46
C THR A 122 13.58 -19.53 20.01
N SER A 123 13.38 -18.40 20.71
CA SER A 123 12.06 -17.97 21.22
C SER A 123 11.04 -17.65 20.13
N ASN A 124 11.50 -17.23 18.94
CA ASN A 124 10.66 -16.71 17.85
C ASN A 124 10.40 -17.76 16.75
N ILE A 125 11.02 -18.94 16.85
CA ILE A 125 10.75 -20.09 15.96
C ILE A 125 9.25 -20.41 15.78
N PRO A 126 8.38 -20.42 16.82
CA PRO A 126 6.96 -20.71 16.60
C PRO A 126 6.27 -19.67 15.72
N ILE A 127 6.66 -18.39 15.81
CA ILE A 127 6.12 -17.31 14.98
C ILE A 127 6.56 -17.50 13.52
N LEU A 128 7.84 -17.85 13.30
CA LEU A 128 8.37 -18.13 11.96
C LEU A 128 7.63 -19.30 11.31
N LEU A 129 7.42 -20.40 12.06
CA LEU A 129 6.71 -21.57 11.58
C LEU A 129 5.25 -21.25 11.24
N PHE A 130 4.58 -20.44 12.08
CA PHE A 130 3.22 -19.99 11.82
C PHE A 130 3.12 -19.16 10.52
N MET A 131 4.01 -18.20 10.29
CA MET A 131 4.04 -17.41 9.05
C MET A 131 4.24 -18.28 7.80
N ALA A 132 5.13 -19.29 7.87
CA ALA A 132 5.36 -20.22 6.77
C ALA A 132 4.11 -21.06 6.44
N LEU A 133 3.42 -21.56 7.46
CA LEU A 133 2.16 -22.29 7.29
C LEU A 133 1.06 -21.42 6.67
N VAL A 134 0.97 -20.14 7.06
CA VAL A 134 0.01 -19.20 6.46
C VAL A 134 0.28 -19.01 4.97
N LEU A 135 1.52 -18.77 4.57
CA LEU A 135 1.89 -18.62 3.15
C LEU A 135 1.61 -19.91 2.35
N PHE A 136 1.91 -21.06 2.91
CA PHE A 136 1.61 -22.35 2.29
C PHE A 136 0.10 -22.56 2.10
N PHE A 137 -0.69 -22.26 3.14
CA PHE A 137 -2.15 -22.36 3.07
C PHE A 137 -2.74 -21.43 2.01
N ILE A 138 -2.26 -20.18 1.93
CA ILE A 138 -2.69 -19.22 0.90
C ILE A 138 -2.39 -19.76 -0.51
N LEU A 139 -1.21 -20.34 -0.73
CA LEU A 139 -0.86 -20.92 -2.02
C LEU A 139 -1.81 -22.06 -2.42
N VAL A 140 -2.11 -22.99 -1.51
CA VAL A 140 -3.06 -24.09 -1.77
C VAL A 140 -4.46 -23.54 -2.08
N ALA A 141 -4.91 -22.53 -1.32
CA ALA A 141 -6.20 -21.88 -1.55
C ALA A 141 -6.26 -21.22 -2.95
N VAL A 142 -5.21 -20.49 -3.34
CA VAL A 142 -5.12 -19.85 -4.65
C VAL A 142 -5.16 -20.87 -5.79
N VAL A 143 -4.42 -21.99 -5.69
CA VAL A 143 -4.45 -23.06 -6.69
C VAL A 143 -5.86 -23.66 -6.82
N LYS A 144 -6.55 -23.88 -5.69
CA LYS A 144 -7.92 -24.40 -5.70
C LYS A 144 -8.90 -23.43 -6.37
N ILE A 145 -8.81 -22.13 -6.07
CA ILE A 145 -9.67 -21.09 -6.68
C ILE A 145 -9.38 -20.97 -8.18
N ALA A 146 -8.10 -20.96 -8.58
CA ALA A 146 -7.69 -20.85 -9.99
C ALA A 146 -8.09 -22.07 -10.83
N SER A 147 -8.25 -23.24 -10.22
CA SER A 147 -8.66 -24.47 -10.92
C SER A 147 -10.17 -24.57 -11.22
N ILE A 148 -10.98 -23.59 -10.77
CA ILE A 148 -12.41 -23.53 -11.07
C ILE A 148 -12.59 -23.09 -12.53
N ASN A 149 -12.48 -24.07 -13.45
CA ASN A 149 -12.81 -23.92 -14.85
C ASN A 149 -14.32 -24.07 -15.07
N SER A 150 -15.12 -23.03 -14.77
CA SER A 150 -16.42 -22.90 -15.43
C SER A 150 -16.18 -22.33 -16.83
N GLY A 151 -16.19 -23.19 -17.84
CA GLY A 151 -16.07 -22.79 -19.25
C GLY A 151 -17.12 -21.74 -19.66
N ALA A 152 -16.92 -21.14 -20.84
CA ALA A 152 -17.79 -20.07 -21.34
C ALA A 152 -19.28 -20.44 -21.27
N LEU A 153 -20.05 -19.73 -20.44
CA LEU A 153 -21.52 -19.75 -20.40
C LEU A 153 -22.07 -19.07 -21.67
N ARG A 154 -21.83 -19.66 -22.84
CA ARG A 154 -22.57 -19.32 -24.06
C ARG A 154 -23.26 -20.58 -24.54
N HIS A 155 -24.49 -20.78 -24.07
CA HIS A 155 -25.44 -21.62 -24.80
C HIS A 155 -25.76 -20.87 -26.10
N PHE A 156 -25.09 -21.22 -27.18
CA PHE A 156 -25.58 -20.91 -28.51
C PHE A 156 -26.75 -21.87 -28.78
N SER A 157 -27.97 -21.45 -28.48
CA SER A 157 -29.15 -22.05 -29.11
C SER A 157 -29.29 -21.41 -30.49
N PHE A 158 -28.84 -22.11 -31.53
CA PHE A 158 -29.29 -21.83 -32.88
C PHE A 158 -30.73 -22.33 -33.00
N SER A 159 -31.68 -21.41 -33.17
CA SER A 159 -33.03 -21.65 -33.70
C SER A 159 -33.34 -20.54 -34.68
#